data_AF-A0A962C7M0-F1
#
_entry.id   AF-A0A962C7M0-F1
#
_cell.length_a   1.000
_cell.length_b   1.000
_cell.length_c   1.000
_cell.angle_alpha   90.00
_cell.angle_beta   90.00
_cell.angle_gamma   90.00
#
_symmetry.space_group_name_H-M   'P 1'
#
loop_
_entity.id
_entity.type
_entity.pdbx_description
1 polymer ?
#
loop_
_entity_poly.entity_id
_entity_poly.type
_entity_poly.pdbx_seq_one_letter_code
_entity_poly.pdbx_strand_id
1 'polypeptide(L)'
;MMAIRPALACALALVFNLAAPLCAADDPAGTKPAVAKDDTATRVNPFFAPSPLPFQYPQFDKIRDSDYAPAFEKGMADNRAEIEAIA
;
A
#
# COMPACT_ATOMS: atom_id res chain seq x y z
N MET A 1 25.04 -20.56 50.06
CA MET A 1 25.00 -20.71 48.58
C MET A 1 23.78 -19.91 48.10
N MET A 2 23.89 -18.59 47.94
CA MET A 2 24.25 -17.88 46.69
C MET A 2 23.21 -18.13 45.58
N ALA A 3 22.45 -17.18 45.03
CA ALA A 3 22.11 -15.79 45.36
C ALA A 3 20.88 -15.45 44.47
N ILE A 4 19.81 -14.91 45.06
CA ILE A 4 18.73 -14.24 44.32
C ILE A 4 19.03 -12.75 44.40
N ARG A 5 19.26 -12.09 43.25
CA ARG A 5 19.38 -10.64 43.18
C ARG A 5 18.49 -10.11 42.05
N PRO A 6 17.38 -9.41 42.37
CA PRO A 6 16.64 -8.61 41.42
C PRO A 6 17.33 -7.25 41.20
N ALA A 7 17.07 -6.68 40.03
CA ALA A 7 17.30 -5.29 39.64
C ALA A 7 18.75 -4.84 39.31
N LEU A 8 18.81 -3.89 38.38
CA LEU A 8 19.85 -2.90 38.12
C LEU A 8 20.79 -3.15 36.93
N ALA A 9 20.37 -2.71 35.74
CA ALA A 9 21.24 -2.05 34.77
C ALA A 9 20.42 -1.13 33.83
N CYS A 10 19.91 -0.03 34.39
CA CYS A 10 19.62 1.17 33.62
C CYS A 10 20.92 1.95 33.43
N ALA A 11 21.33 2.23 32.19
CA ALA A 11 22.11 3.42 31.81
C ALA A 11 22.11 3.52 30.27
N LEU A 12 21.30 4.38 29.66
CA LEU A 12 21.57 5.78 29.30
C LEU A 12 22.56 5.95 28.14
N ALA A 13 22.06 6.26 26.94
CA ALA A 13 22.71 7.15 25.99
C ALA A 13 21.66 7.82 25.11
N LEU A 14 21.05 8.84 25.70
CA LEU A 14 20.29 9.88 25.02
C LEU A 14 21.27 10.65 24.10
N VAL A 15 21.11 10.62 22.78
CA VAL A 15 21.69 11.67 21.92
C VAL A 15 20.55 12.40 21.24
N PHE A 16 20.09 13.40 21.97
CA PHE A 16 19.25 14.49 21.50
C PHE A 16 20.14 15.42 20.67
N ASN A 17 19.98 15.43 19.34
CA ASN A 17 20.63 16.41 18.48
C ASN A 17 19.65 17.56 18.23
N LEU A 18 19.90 18.69 18.87
CA LEU A 18 19.08 19.90 18.84
C LEU A 18 19.83 21.05 18.17
N ALA A 19 19.07 21.80 17.35
CA ALA A 19 19.29 23.15 16.83
C ALA A 19 19.91 23.23 15.41
N ALA A 20 19.38 23.99 14.45
CA ALA A 20 18.43 25.12 14.52
C ALA A 20 17.70 25.33 13.15
N PRO A 21 16.69 26.25 13.08
CA PRO A 21 15.68 26.31 12.05
C PRO A 21 16.06 27.22 10.88
N LEU A 22 15.58 26.88 9.67
CA LEU A 22 15.38 27.85 8.61
C LEU A 22 13.99 27.60 8.02
N CYS A 23 13.11 28.60 8.14
CA CYS A 23 11.82 28.63 7.47
C CYS A 23 11.99 28.25 5.98
N ALA A 24 11.36 27.16 5.56
CA ALA A 24 10.81 27.08 4.23
C ALA A 24 9.30 27.28 4.39
N ALA A 25 8.79 28.27 3.68
CA ALA A 25 7.42 28.75 3.74
C ALA A 25 6.40 27.63 3.55
N ASP A 26 5.27 27.77 4.23
CA ASP A 26 4.01 27.16 3.83
C ASP A 26 3.74 27.42 2.35
N ASP A 27 3.66 26.36 1.55
CA ASP A 27 2.91 26.36 0.29
C ASP A 27 1.50 25.81 0.60
N PRO A 28 0.46 26.65 0.72
CA PRO A 28 -0.90 26.18 0.97
C PRO A 28 -1.58 25.87 -0.36
N ALA A 29 -1.18 24.81 -1.08
CA ALA A 29 -2.01 24.24 -2.18
C ALA A 29 -1.42 22.94 -2.74
N GLY A 30 -1.07 21.98 -1.89
CA GLY A 30 -0.92 20.59 -2.31
C GLY A 30 -2.25 19.85 -2.12
N THR A 31 -3.28 20.16 -2.89
CA THR A 31 -4.51 19.35 -2.93
C THR A 31 -4.12 17.93 -3.34
N LYS A 32 -3.90 17.06 -2.35
CA LYS A 32 -3.88 15.60 -2.55
C LYS A 32 -5.17 15.30 -3.29
N PRO A 33 -5.15 14.75 -4.52
CA PRO A 33 -6.37 14.43 -5.22
C PRO A 33 -7.19 13.56 -4.29
N ALA A 34 -8.32 14.08 -3.83
CA ALA A 34 -9.33 13.28 -3.19
C ALA A 34 -9.66 12.20 -4.22
N VAL A 35 -9.30 10.95 -3.90
CA VAL A 35 -9.67 9.79 -4.69
C VAL A 35 -11.16 9.93 -4.91
N ALA A 36 -11.53 10.25 -6.16
CA ALA A 36 -12.92 10.38 -6.54
C ALA A 36 -13.61 9.11 -6.04
N LYS A 37 -14.65 9.28 -5.22
CA LYS A 37 -15.57 8.19 -4.95
C LYS A 37 -16.12 7.76 -6.30
N ASP A 38 -15.58 6.68 -6.84
CA ASP A 38 -16.04 6.11 -8.10
C ASP A 38 -17.26 5.25 -7.76
N ASP A 39 -18.36 5.51 -8.46
CA ASP A 39 -19.63 4.78 -8.37
C ASP A 39 -19.49 3.41 -9.06
N THR A 40 -18.53 2.59 -8.62
CA THR A 40 -18.18 1.27 -9.21
C THR A 40 -19.10 0.13 -8.76
N ALA A 41 -20.38 0.38 -8.51
CA ALA A 41 -21.31 -0.66 -8.05
C ALA A 41 -21.95 -1.49 -9.18
N THR A 42 -21.58 -1.32 -10.45
CA THR A 42 -22.22 -2.08 -11.56
C THR A 42 -21.27 -2.51 -12.69
N ARG A 43 -20.05 -1.98 -12.77
CA ARG A 43 -19.09 -2.36 -13.83
C ARG A 43 -18.17 -3.47 -13.33
N VAL A 44 -18.12 -4.60 -14.05
CA VAL A 44 -17.13 -5.66 -13.81
C VAL A 44 -15.75 -5.17 -14.27
N ASN A 45 -14.74 -5.35 -13.41
CA ASN A 45 -13.36 -4.95 -13.72
C ASN A 45 -12.82 -5.76 -14.92
N PRO A 46 -12.30 -5.11 -15.99
CA PRO A 46 -11.86 -5.78 -17.21
C PRO A 46 -10.65 -6.70 -17.01
N PHE A 47 -9.91 -6.58 -15.91
CA PHE A 47 -8.77 -7.45 -15.58
C PHE A 47 -9.18 -8.81 -14.99
N PHE A 48 -10.45 -9.00 -14.60
CA PHE A 48 -10.92 -10.23 -13.95
C PHE A 48 -11.25 -11.38 -14.91
N ALA A 49 -11.08 -11.17 -16.22
CA ALA A 49 -11.24 -12.21 -17.23
C ALA A 49 -10.23 -12.00 -18.37
N PRO A 50 -9.81 -13.08 -19.07
CA PRO A 50 -8.98 -12.95 -20.27
C PRO A 50 -9.65 -12.08 -21.34
N SER A 51 -8.85 -11.30 -22.06
CA SER A 51 -9.36 -10.47 -23.15
C SER A 51 -9.83 -11.33 -24.34
N PRO A 52 -11.01 -11.03 -24.93
CA PRO A 52 -11.51 -11.73 -26.10
C PRO A 52 -10.85 -11.26 -27.42
N LEU A 53 -9.99 -10.23 -27.38
CA LEU A 53 -9.31 -9.73 -28.57
C LEU A 53 -8.26 -10.75 -29.07
N PRO A 54 -7.91 -10.74 -30.39
CA PRO A 54 -6.84 -11.58 -30.92
C PRO A 54 -5.57 -11.43 -30.11
N PHE A 55 -4.89 -12.54 -29.84
CA PHE A 55 -3.68 -12.58 -28.99
C PHE A 55 -3.86 -12.03 -27.57
N GLN A 56 -5.11 -11.94 -27.08
CA GLN A 56 -5.46 -11.45 -25.75
C GLN A 56 -4.99 -10.00 -25.48
N TYR A 57 -4.97 -9.14 -26.51
CA TYR A 57 -4.64 -7.73 -26.31
C TYR A 57 -5.54 -7.08 -25.25
N PRO A 58 -5.03 -6.19 -24.40
CA PRO A 58 -5.86 -5.49 -23.42
C PRO A 58 -6.97 -4.68 -24.09
N GLN A 59 -8.17 -4.69 -23.50
CA GLN A 59 -9.30 -3.85 -23.92
C GLN A 59 -9.10 -2.42 -23.38
N PHE A 60 -8.15 -1.68 -23.96
CA PHE A 60 -7.77 -0.34 -23.52
C PHE A 60 -8.93 0.66 -23.52
N ASP A 61 -9.96 0.43 -24.33
CA ASP A 61 -11.19 1.22 -24.38
C ASP A 61 -12.05 1.10 -23.11
N LYS A 62 -11.85 0.04 -22.31
CA LYS A 62 -12.65 -0.26 -21.11
C LYS A 62 -11.91 -0.04 -19.80
N ILE A 63 -10.58 0.03 -19.82
CA ILE A 63 -9.74 0.18 -18.64
C ILE A 63 -9.77 1.63 -18.17
N ARG A 64 -10.06 1.84 -16.89
CA ARG A 64 -9.99 3.15 -16.21
C ARG A 64 -9.04 3.09 -15.03
N ASP A 65 -8.58 4.25 -14.57
CA ASP A 65 -7.66 4.33 -13.42
C ASP A 65 -8.21 3.65 -12.16
N SER A 66 -9.53 3.70 -11.96
CA SER A 66 -10.20 3.06 -10.84
C SER A 66 -10.20 1.53 -10.88
N ASP A 67 -9.86 0.91 -12.02
CA ASP A 67 -9.78 -0.54 -12.15
C ASP A 67 -8.46 -1.10 -11.59
N TYR A 68 -7.40 -0.29 -11.49
CA TYR A 68 -6.07 -0.80 -11.13
C TYR A 68 -5.97 -1.25 -9.68
N ALA A 69 -6.32 -0.39 -8.72
CA ALA A 69 -6.23 -0.72 -7.31
C ALA A 69 -6.97 -2.03 -6.95
N PRO A 70 -8.26 -2.20 -7.29
CA PRO A 70 -8.96 -3.47 -7.01
C PRO A 70 -8.40 -4.66 -7.79
N ALA A 71 -7.85 -4.46 -8.99
CA ALA A 71 -7.22 -5.53 -9.76
C ALA A 71 -5.94 -6.04 -9.12
N PHE A 72 -5.08 -5.13 -8.65
CA PHE A 72 -3.86 -5.52 -7.94
C PHE A 72 -4.16 -6.20 -6.60
N GLU A 73 -5.11 -5.69 -5.83
CA GLU A 73 -5.53 -6.30 -4.57
C GLU A 73 -6.01 -7.74 -4.77
N LYS A 74 -6.89 -7.96 -5.75
CA LYS A 74 -7.36 -9.31 -6.10
C LYS A 74 -6.21 -10.19 -6.58
N GLY A 75 -5.36 -9.71 -7.49
CA GLY A 75 -4.24 -10.50 -8.01
C GLY A 75 -3.26 -10.95 -6.93
N MET A 76 -2.95 -10.08 -5.96
CA MET A 76 -2.12 -10.46 -4.81
C MET A 76 -2.79 -11.49 -3.90
N ALA A 77 -4.11 -11.38 -3.69
CA ALA A 77 -4.87 -12.34 -2.89
C ALA A 77 -4.91 -13.71 -3.55
N ASP A 78 -5.24 -13.77 -4.84
CA ASP A 78 -5.28 -15.00 -5.63
C ASP A 78 -3.90 -15.67 -5.65
N ASN A 79 -2.84 -14.92 -5.95
CA ASN A 79 -1.47 -15.44 -5.96
C ASN A 79 -1.02 -16.01 -4.60
N ARG A 80 -1.38 -15.37 -3.47
CA ARG A 80 -1.08 -15.94 -2.14
C ARG A 80 -1.80 -17.26 -1.92
N ALA A 81 -3.07 -17.34 -2.29
CA ALA A 81 -3.86 -18.56 -2.17
C ALA A 81 -3.29 -19.69 -3.05
N GLU A 82 -2.82 -19.37 -4.26
CA GLU A 82 -2.14 -20.33 -5.15
C GLU A 82 -0.85 -20.88 -4.51
N ILE A 83 -0.04 -20.03 -3.87
CA ILE A 83 1.17 -20.46 -3.17
C ILE A 83 0.83 -21.34 -1.96
N GLU A 84 -0.16 -20.94 -1.16
CA GLU A 84 -0.61 -21.69 0.02
C GLU A 84 -1.16 -23.07 -0.35
N ALA A 85 -1.73 -23.23 -1.54
CA ALA A 85 -2.21 -24.52 -2.03
C ALA A 85 -1.08 -25.51 -2.41
N ILE A 86 0.17 -25.04 -2.57
CA ILE A 86 1.33 -25.85 -2.95
C ILE A 86 2.24 -26.20 -1.76
N ALA A 87 2.27 -25.34 -0.72
CA ALA A 87 3.16 -25.46 0.44
C ALA A 87 2.81 -26.63 1.38
#